data_AF-A0A2V5QL32-F1
#
_entry.id   AF-A0A2V5QL32-F1
#
_cell.length_a   1.000
_cell.length_b   1.000
_cell.length_c   1.000
_cell.angle_alpha   90.00
_cell.angle_beta   90.00
_cell.angle_gamma   90.00
#
_symmetry.space_group_name_H-M   'P 1'
#
loop_
_entity.id
_entity.type
_entity.pdbx_description
1 polymer ?
#
loop_
_entity_poly.entity_id
_entity_poly.type
_entity_poly.pdbx_seq_one_letter_code
_entity_poly.pdbx_strand_id
1 'polypeptide(L)'
;MTDTNFTNSHQTIQQHASSVTQFVTIRVIGVVTALLIPLFIPVAQSYAQTQAAMNAQARAEFVKVDAELNRTYEALLAKLPDAGSKQKLKESQRAWLVFRDAEAAFAADQARGGSMAPTIRYETITELTQQRTKQLKSHLEE
;
A
#
# COMPACT_ATOMS: atom_id res chain seq x y z
N MET A 1 -12.37 -57.57 67.26
CA MET A 1 -13.35 -57.32 66.19
C MET A 1 -13.54 -55.82 66.11
N THR A 2 -13.19 -55.23 64.95
CA THR A 2 -14.00 -54.23 64.22
C THR A 2 -14.82 -53.22 65.06
N ASP A 3 -14.84 -51.93 64.80
CA ASP A 3 -14.88 -51.33 63.47
C ASP A 3 -14.98 -49.80 63.49
N THR A 4 -14.55 -49.23 62.37
CA THR A 4 -15.13 -48.12 61.60
C THR A 4 -15.87 -46.99 62.34
N ASN A 5 -15.32 -45.76 62.26
CA ASN A 5 -16.08 -44.56 61.82
C ASN A 5 -15.24 -43.28 61.69
N PHE A 6 -13.96 -43.36 61.32
CA PHE A 6 -13.12 -42.16 61.16
C PHE A 6 -13.21 -41.50 59.77
N THR A 7 -13.99 -42.04 58.84
CA THR A 7 -13.98 -41.62 57.42
C THR A 7 -15.14 -40.73 56.98
N ASN A 8 -16.19 -40.53 57.79
CA ASN A 8 -17.37 -39.74 57.38
C ASN A 8 -17.43 -38.30 57.91
N SER A 9 -16.60 -37.90 58.88
CA SER A 9 -16.52 -36.50 59.32
C SER A 9 -15.58 -35.64 58.46
N HIS A 10 -14.70 -36.27 57.69
CA HIS A 10 -13.71 -35.58 56.83
C HIS A 10 -14.24 -35.15 55.46
N GLN A 11 -15.36 -35.71 54.98
CA GLN A 11 -15.91 -35.33 53.67
C GLN A 11 -16.79 -34.08 53.71
N THR A 12 -17.49 -33.81 54.82
CA THR A 12 -18.37 -32.63 54.91
C THR A 12 -17.60 -31.32 55.08
N ILE A 13 -16.34 -31.35 55.54
CA ILE A 13 -15.49 -30.15 55.67
C ILE A 13 -14.79 -29.79 54.34
N GLN A 14 -14.64 -30.74 53.42
CA GLN A 14 -13.97 -30.52 52.12
C GLN A 14 -14.84 -29.76 51.09
N GLN A 15 -16.16 -29.71 51.23
CA GLN A 15 -17.04 -29.09 50.22
C GLN A 15 -17.39 -27.61 50.45
N HIS A 16 -17.00 -26.98 51.57
CA HIS A 16 -17.28 -25.55 51.81
C HIS A 16 -16.07 -24.60 51.67
N ALA A 17 -14.85 -25.14 51.53
CA ALA A 17 -13.64 -24.32 51.40
C ALA A 17 -13.32 -23.88 49.94
N SER A 18 -14.17 -24.22 48.97
CA SER A 18 -13.97 -23.87 47.54
C SER A 18 -14.62 -22.54 47.11
N SER A 19 -15.30 -21.81 48.01
CA SER A 19 -16.02 -20.57 47.63
C SER A 19 -15.39 -19.27 48.16
N VAL A 20 -14.38 -19.32 49.05
CA VAL A 20 -13.81 -18.09 49.65
C VAL A 20 -12.38 -17.78 49.17
N THR A 21 -11.72 -18.72 48.48
CA THR A 21 -10.36 -18.56 47.91
C THR A 21 -10.37 -17.85 46.56
N GLN A 22 -11.31 -16.93 46.31
CA GLN A 22 -11.36 -16.15 45.07
C GLN A 22 -11.13 -14.64 45.27
N PHE A 23 -10.92 -14.16 46.52
CA PHE A 23 -10.84 -12.71 46.75
C PHE A 23 -9.71 -12.16 47.62
N VAL A 24 -8.81 -12.97 48.20
CA VAL A 24 -7.78 -12.42 49.10
C VAL A 24 -6.43 -13.11 48.95
N THR A 25 -5.69 -12.83 47.87
CA THR A 25 -4.24 -13.12 47.84
C THR A 25 -3.47 -12.13 46.94
N ILE A 26 -3.25 -10.94 47.49
CA ILE A 26 -1.89 -10.41 47.73
C ILE A 26 -1.10 -9.99 46.48
N ARG A 27 -1.08 -8.68 46.28
CA ARG A 27 0.05 -7.94 45.72
C ARG A 27 1.29 -8.14 46.61
N VAL A 28 2.47 -8.11 45.99
CA VAL A 28 3.81 -7.91 46.60
C VAL A 28 4.57 -9.18 47.01
N ILE A 29 4.95 -10.05 46.06
CA ILE A 29 6.21 -10.87 46.09
C ILE A 29 6.76 -11.06 44.65
N GLY A 30 7.91 -10.43 44.35
CA GLY A 30 9.01 -10.82 43.42
C GLY A 30 8.71 -11.22 41.97
N VAL A 31 8.68 -10.35 40.95
CA VAL A 31 9.81 -9.61 40.30
C VAL A 31 10.95 -10.46 39.68
N VAL A 32 10.99 -11.81 39.81
CA VAL A 32 12.20 -12.58 39.37
C VAL A 32 11.98 -13.66 38.30
N THR A 33 10.77 -13.91 37.80
CA THR A 33 10.54 -14.81 36.64
C THR A 33 10.32 -14.07 35.31
N ALA A 34 10.74 -12.81 35.23
CA ALA A 34 10.53 -11.95 34.06
C ALA A 34 11.87 -11.46 33.45
N LEU A 35 12.89 -12.32 33.40
CA LEU A 35 14.15 -12.02 32.73
C LEU A 35 14.53 -13.20 31.81
N LEU A 36 14.84 -12.91 30.54
CA LEU A 36 15.23 -13.83 29.45
C LEU A 36 14.15 -14.22 28.42
N ILE A 37 13.29 -13.28 28.01
CA ILE A 37 12.91 -13.25 26.59
C ILE A 37 13.94 -12.34 25.92
N PRO A 38 14.86 -12.84 25.08
CA PRO A 38 15.65 -11.94 24.25
C PRO A 38 14.66 -11.20 23.37
N LEU A 39 14.61 -9.87 23.56
CA LEU A 39 13.88 -8.95 22.71
C LEU A 39 14.58 -8.96 21.34
N PHE A 40 14.36 -10.02 20.57
CA PHE A 40 14.71 -10.04 19.16
C PHE A 40 13.68 -9.13 18.49
N ILE A 41 13.89 -7.82 18.60
CA ILE A 41 13.25 -6.87 17.71
C ILE A 41 13.86 -7.19 16.35
N PRO A 42 13.13 -7.78 15.39
CA PRO A 42 13.60 -7.71 14.03
C PRO A 42 13.65 -6.23 13.71
N VAL A 43 14.86 -5.67 13.65
CA VAL A 43 15.06 -4.34 13.08
C VAL A 43 14.58 -4.50 11.64
N ALA A 44 13.35 -4.07 11.37
CA ALA A 44 12.88 -3.94 10.01
C ALA A 44 13.88 -3.00 9.34
N GLN A 45 14.71 -3.54 8.44
CA GLN A 45 15.61 -2.73 7.64
C GLN A 45 14.73 -1.78 6.81
N SER A 46 14.59 -0.55 7.29
CA SER A 46 14.09 0.55 6.50
C SER A 46 15.17 0.86 5.46
N TYR A 47 15.00 0.33 4.25
CA TYR A 47 15.81 0.76 3.12
C TYR A 47 15.47 2.23 2.85
N ALA A 48 16.33 3.14 3.30
CA ALA A 48 16.24 4.54 2.90
C ALA A 48 16.43 4.61 1.38
N GLN A 49 15.36 4.81 0.62
CA GLN A 49 15.46 5.02 -0.82
C GLN A 49 16.09 6.39 -1.08
N THR A 50 17.06 6.44 -1.98
CA THR A 50 17.63 7.72 -2.42
C THR A 50 16.65 8.42 -3.36
N GLN A 51 16.68 9.75 -3.39
CA GLN A 51 15.85 10.51 -4.35
C GLN A 51 16.17 10.15 -5.81
N ALA A 52 17.43 9.77 -6.11
CA ALA A 52 17.80 9.27 -7.42
C ALA A 52 17.08 7.95 -7.76
N ALA A 53 16.97 7.03 -6.79
CA ALA A 53 16.21 5.79 -6.97
C ALA A 53 14.71 6.07 -7.16
N MET A 54 14.14 7.00 -6.39
CA MET A 54 12.74 7.43 -6.56
C MET A 54 12.48 8.03 -7.94
N ASN A 55 13.37 8.91 -8.42
CA ASN A 55 13.28 9.51 -9.75
C ASN A 55 13.34 8.43 -10.86
N ALA A 56 14.21 7.42 -10.69
CA ALA A 56 14.33 6.31 -11.64
C ALA A 56 13.07 5.43 -11.65
N GLN A 57 12.52 5.14 -10.47
CA GLN A 57 11.29 4.36 -10.34
C GLN A 57 10.09 5.08 -10.97
N ALA A 58 9.91 6.38 -10.70
CA ALA A 58 8.83 7.17 -11.29
C ALA A 58 8.92 7.20 -12.82
N ARG A 59 10.14 7.34 -13.37
CA ARG A 59 10.37 7.23 -14.82
C ARG A 59 10.02 5.84 -15.36
N ALA A 60 10.44 4.79 -14.68
CA ALA A 60 10.17 3.41 -15.11
C ALA A 60 8.66 3.11 -15.13
N GLU A 61 7.91 3.66 -14.18
CA GLU A 61 6.45 3.52 -14.15
C GLU A 61 5.79 4.24 -15.32
N PHE A 62 6.20 5.48 -15.60
CA PHE A 62 5.74 6.20 -16.79
C PHE A 62 5.95 5.41 -18.07
N VAL A 63 7.12 4.78 -18.27
CA VAL A 63 7.42 3.98 -19.48
C VAL A 63 6.41 2.85 -19.68
N LYS A 64 5.97 2.19 -18.61
CA LYS A 64 4.97 1.11 -18.72
C LYS A 64 3.62 1.65 -19.18
N VAL A 65 3.18 2.76 -18.58
CA VAL A 65 1.89 3.38 -18.89
C VAL A 65 1.89 3.97 -20.31
N ASP A 66 2.99 4.60 -20.74
CA ASP A 66 3.12 5.14 -22.10
C ASP A 66 3.04 4.03 -23.15
N ALA A 67 3.62 2.86 -22.88
CA ALA A 67 3.48 1.70 -23.76
C ALA A 67 2.03 1.22 -23.90
N GLU A 68 1.19 1.38 -22.88
CA GLU A 68 -0.25 1.08 -22.97
C GLU A 68 -1.02 2.14 -23.76
N LEU A 69 -0.69 3.41 -23.57
CA LEU A 69 -1.25 4.51 -24.35
C LEU A 69 -0.99 4.30 -25.84
N ASN A 70 0.26 3.98 -26.22
CA ASN A 70 0.64 3.78 -27.63
C ASN A 70 -0.11 2.60 -28.26
N ARG A 71 -0.21 1.46 -27.56
CA ARG A 71 -1.00 0.30 -28.01
C ARG A 71 -2.48 0.66 -28.21
N THR A 72 -3.07 1.40 -27.28
CA THR A 72 -4.48 1.81 -27.35
C THR A 72 -4.71 2.80 -28.51
N TYR A 73 -3.79 3.75 -28.68
CA TYR A 73 -3.81 4.73 -29.75
C TYR A 73 -3.71 4.07 -31.14
N GLU A 74 -2.81 3.11 -31.31
CA GLU A 74 -2.67 2.34 -32.56
C GLU A 74 -3.92 1.52 -32.87
N ALA A 75 -4.50 0.86 -31.86
CA ALA A 75 -5.76 0.13 -32.02
C ALA A 75 -6.90 1.04 -32.48
N LEU A 76 -7.03 2.23 -31.87
CA LEU A 76 -8.06 3.19 -32.26
C LEU A 76 -7.82 3.73 -33.68
N LEU A 77 -6.57 4.06 -34.03
CA LEU A 77 -6.21 4.46 -35.39
C LEU A 77 -6.59 3.39 -36.44
N ALA A 78 -6.43 2.11 -36.10
CA ALA A 78 -6.78 1.00 -36.99
C ALA A 78 -8.31 0.87 -37.18
N LYS A 79 -9.10 1.12 -36.13
CA LYS A 79 -10.57 1.06 -36.15
C LYS A 79 -11.22 2.18 -36.96
N LEU A 80 -10.61 3.35 -37.02
CA LEU A 80 -11.21 4.53 -37.69
C LEU A 80 -11.37 4.32 -39.21
N PRO A 81 -12.52 4.73 -39.79
CA PRO A 81 -12.93 4.32 -41.14
C PRO A 81 -12.20 5.07 -42.27
N ASP A 82 -11.78 6.32 -42.03
CA ASP A 82 -11.27 7.22 -43.07
C ASP A 82 -10.04 8.03 -42.62
N ALA A 83 -9.34 8.60 -43.61
CA ALA A 83 -8.12 9.37 -43.38
C ALA A 83 -8.36 10.67 -42.59
N GLY A 84 -9.52 11.31 -42.76
CA GLY A 84 -9.88 12.52 -42.04
C GLY A 84 -10.08 12.27 -40.56
N SER A 85 -10.80 11.21 -40.19
CA SER A 85 -10.96 10.78 -38.80
C SER A 85 -9.61 10.43 -38.15
N LYS A 86 -8.75 9.69 -38.86
CA LYS A 86 -7.38 9.36 -38.38
C LYS A 86 -6.53 10.62 -38.18
N GLN A 87 -6.65 11.60 -39.07
CA GLN A 87 -5.93 12.86 -38.95
C GLN A 87 -6.38 13.67 -37.72
N LYS A 88 -7.70 13.74 -37.46
CA LYS A 88 -8.23 14.39 -36.25
C LYS A 88 -7.75 13.72 -34.97
N LEU A 89 -7.69 12.38 -34.92
CA LEU A 89 -7.14 11.67 -33.77
C LEU A 89 -5.65 11.97 -33.58
N LYS A 90 -4.86 11.99 -34.67
CA LYS A 90 -3.44 12.40 -34.63
C LYS A 90 -3.25 13.82 -34.09
N GLU A 91 -4.07 14.76 -34.54
CA GLU A 91 -4.04 16.15 -34.07
C GLU A 91 -4.40 16.27 -32.59
N SER A 92 -5.49 15.61 -32.17
CA SER A 92 -5.90 15.53 -30.77
C SER A 92 -4.78 14.96 -29.89
N GLN A 93 -4.13 13.88 -30.32
CA GLN A 93 -3.06 13.26 -29.56
C GLN A 93 -1.80 14.14 -29.47
N ARG A 94 -1.41 14.83 -30.55
CA ARG A 94 -0.29 15.78 -30.52
C ARG A 94 -0.56 16.96 -29.60
N ALA A 95 -1.76 17.53 -29.65
CA ALA A 95 -2.16 18.62 -28.76
C ALA A 95 -2.16 18.16 -27.30
N TRP A 96 -2.64 16.95 -27.02
CA TRP A 96 -2.62 16.36 -25.69
C TRP A 96 -1.19 16.17 -25.16
N LEU A 97 -0.22 15.75 -25.98
CA LEU A 97 1.18 15.63 -25.56
C LEU A 97 1.77 16.97 -25.11
N VAL A 98 1.48 18.06 -25.84
CA VAL A 98 1.90 19.42 -25.46
C VAL A 98 1.28 19.82 -24.12
N PHE A 99 -0.03 19.58 -23.94
CA PHE A 99 -0.70 19.82 -22.67
C PHE A 99 -0.07 19.03 -21.52
N ARG A 100 0.12 17.70 -21.69
CA ARG A 100 0.69 16.82 -20.67
C ARG A 100 2.05 17.32 -20.21
N ASP A 101 2.92 17.66 -21.16
CA ASP A 101 4.28 18.06 -20.86
C ASP A 101 4.32 19.44 -20.17
N ALA A 102 3.43 20.35 -20.56
CA ALA A 102 3.26 21.65 -19.90
C ALA A 102 2.69 21.52 -18.48
N GLU A 103 1.65 20.71 -18.29
CA GLU A 103 1.02 20.48 -16.99
C GLU A 103 2.00 19.82 -16.01
N ALA A 104 2.75 18.81 -16.46
CA ALA A 104 3.76 18.16 -15.62
C ALA A 104 4.94 19.09 -15.28
N ALA A 105 5.30 20.00 -16.19
CA ALA A 105 6.30 21.03 -15.88
C ALA A 105 5.78 22.02 -14.84
N PHE A 106 4.52 22.44 -14.94
CA PHE A 106 3.86 23.30 -13.96
C PHE A 106 3.76 22.62 -12.59
N ALA A 107 3.31 21.36 -12.52
CA ALA A 107 3.23 20.62 -11.26
C ALA A 107 4.60 20.48 -10.58
N ALA A 108 5.65 20.14 -11.35
CA ALA A 108 7.00 20.00 -10.81
C ALA A 108 7.61 21.32 -10.29
N ASP A 109 7.06 22.47 -10.69
CA ASP A 109 7.54 23.78 -10.29
C ASP A 109 7.42 24.04 -8.78
N GLN A 110 6.48 23.35 -8.11
CA GLN A 110 6.37 23.41 -6.64
C GLN A 110 7.65 22.95 -5.92
N ALA A 111 8.51 22.17 -6.60
CA ALA A 111 9.80 21.71 -6.10
C ALA A 111 10.96 22.26 -6.93
N ARG A 112 10.83 23.46 -7.53
CA ARG A 112 11.82 24.07 -8.43
C ARG A 112 13.23 24.03 -7.85
N GLY A 113 14.17 23.46 -8.62
CA GLY A 113 15.57 23.31 -8.23
C GLY A 113 15.84 22.21 -7.18
N GLY A 114 14.79 21.60 -6.62
CA GLY A 114 14.87 20.50 -5.67
C GLY A 114 14.96 19.14 -6.35
N SER A 115 15.51 18.16 -5.63
CA SER A 115 15.69 16.79 -6.12
C SER A 115 14.38 16.02 -6.31
N MET A 116 13.26 16.53 -5.77
CA MET A 116 11.90 15.96 -5.92
C MET A 116 11.20 16.37 -7.22
N ALA A 117 11.60 17.47 -7.87
CA ALA A 117 10.93 17.94 -9.10
C ALA A 117 10.81 16.85 -10.19
N PRO A 118 11.83 16.00 -10.45
CA PRO A 118 11.71 14.92 -11.41
C PRO A 118 10.65 13.87 -11.02
N THR A 119 10.56 13.48 -9.74
CA THR A 119 9.53 12.55 -9.26
C THR A 119 8.13 13.11 -9.54
N ILE A 120 7.86 14.34 -9.11
CA ILE A 120 6.55 14.99 -9.32
C ILE A 120 6.21 15.06 -10.81
N ARG A 121 7.17 15.47 -11.65
CA ARG A 121 6.98 15.50 -13.10
C ARG A 121 6.58 14.13 -13.65
N TYR A 122 7.30 13.07 -13.24
CA TYR A 122 7.05 11.71 -13.73
C TYR A 122 5.72 11.15 -13.24
N GLU A 123 5.33 11.44 -12.00
CA GLU A 123 4.02 11.07 -11.45
C GLU A 123 2.89 11.76 -12.23
N THR A 124 2.98 13.07 -12.45
CA THR A 124 1.96 13.82 -13.21
C THR A 124 1.82 13.31 -14.65
N ILE A 125 2.93 13.09 -15.38
CA ILE A 125 2.80 12.53 -16.75
C ILE A 125 2.22 11.12 -16.72
N THR A 126 2.47 10.32 -15.68
CA THR A 126 1.91 8.97 -15.54
C THR A 126 0.39 9.04 -15.38
N GLU A 127 -0.09 9.85 -14.44
CA GLU A 127 -1.53 10.03 -14.18
C GLU A 127 -2.27 10.53 -15.42
N LEU A 128 -1.77 11.57 -16.07
CA LEU A 128 -2.38 12.12 -17.29
C LEU A 128 -2.39 11.08 -18.42
N THR A 129 -1.32 10.28 -18.55
CA THR A 129 -1.24 9.21 -19.55
C THR A 129 -2.26 8.11 -19.28
N GLN A 130 -2.47 7.70 -18.02
CA GLN A 130 -3.52 6.74 -17.65
C GLN A 130 -4.92 7.28 -17.99
N GLN A 131 -5.19 8.55 -17.67
CA GLN A 131 -6.47 9.19 -17.99
C GLN A 131 -6.71 9.23 -19.51
N ARG A 132 -5.68 9.59 -20.29
CA ARG A 132 -5.78 9.61 -21.74
C ARG A 132 -6.00 8.22 -22.31
N THR A 133 -5.30 7.21 -21.82
CA THR A 133 -5.52 5.81 -22.20
C THR A 133 -6.98 5.40 -21.96
N LYS A 134 -7.57 5.78 -20.82
CA LYS A 134 -8.99 5.51 -20.53
C LYS A 134 -9.92 6.21 -21.53
N GLN A 135 -9.66 7.46 -21.89
CA GLN A 135 -10.43 8.18 -22.92
C GLN A 135 -10.33 7.49 -24.28
N LEU A 136 -9.14 7.04 -24.69
CA LEU A 136 -8.98 6.35 -25.97
C LEU A 136 -9.68 4.98 -25.98
N LYS A 137 -9.70 4.28 -24.84
CA LYS A 137 -10.42 3.01 -24.69
C LYS A 137 -11.93 3.18 -24.82
N SER A 138 -12.53 4.25 -24.30
CA SER A 138 -13.99 4.44 -24.46
C SER A 138 -14.39 4.57 -25.94
N HIS A 139 -13.56 5.21 -26.78
CA HIS A 139 -13.78 5.26 -28.23
C HIS A 139 -13.62 3.90 -28.94
N LEU A 140 -12.90 2.95 -28.33
CA LEU A 140 -12.81 1.57 -28.83
C LEU A 140 -14.04 0.74 -28.50
N GLU A 141 -14.79 1.09 -27.47
CA GLU A 141 -15.99 0.39 -27.00
C GLU A 141 -17.28 0.87 -27.70
N GLU A 142 -17.28 2.09 -28.26
CA GLU A 142 -18.35 2.66 -29.10
C GLU A 142 -18.44 2.03 -30.50
#